data_AF-A0A423WJ54-F1
#
_entry.id   AF-A0A423WJ54-F1
#
_cell.length_a   1.000
_cell.length_b   1.000
_cell.length_c   1.000
_cell.angle_alpha   90.00
_cell.angle_beta   90.00
_cell.angle_gamma   90.00
#
_symmetry.space_group_name_H-M   'P 1'
#
loop_
_entity.id
_entity.type
_entity.pdbx_description
1 polymer ?
#
loop_
_entity_poly.entity_id
_entity_poly.type
_entity_poly.pdbx_seq_one_letter_code
_entity_poly.pdbx_strand_id
1 'polypeptide(L)'
;MSNLSGAKRTAGTAFASPSKLETAATSKRARTYYDYYDEEDVESSPEEEWSDDDLDSDSRMSLDDDEWLALQKPVSLKYREDAPITEVDVSPPPASITQCRCSVTSLTRTARACVDCDCSRWGYGCQAARCGCQGGPPCDNPFNKLDVQAVFGAAPARLHPCFVSWMRKQEMVRPELVTTRYLFDMVAEDAARVEARYGRWKGQPYRDWRARWDRLPAAEQEQRGTGGGGGGGGLALQQELVRMAFTTTGSDRGTFFSFCCPGDNWQDSDDTWHCAICGVCMDWRAWHCGKFL
;
A
#
# COMPACT_ATOMS: atom_id res chain seq x y z
N MET A 1 -64.32 17.62 -26.38
CA MET A 1 -64.56 18.84 -27.18
C MET A 1 -63.56 19.89 -26.73
N SER A 2 -62.73 20.37 -27.67
CA SER A 2 -62.01 21.66 -27.69
C SER A 2 -60.95 21.93 -26.61
N ASN A 3 -59.81 22.58 -26.84
CA ASN A 3 -58.98 22.86 -28.02
C ASN A 3 -57.64 23.43 -27.46
N LEU A 4 -56.53 22.89 -27.94
CA LEU A 4 -55.31 23.55 -28.45
C LEU A 4 -55.03 25.03 -28.11
N SER A 5 -53.82 25.31 -27.63
CA SER A 5 -52.92 26.46 -27.97
C SER A 5 -51.57 26.24 -27.24
N GLY A 6 -50.35 26.22 -27.81
CA GLY A 6 -49.86 26.50 -29.15
C GLY A 6 -49.01 27.78 -29.20
N ALA A 7 -47.68 27.69 -29.00
CA ALA A 7 -46.64 28.59 -29.56
C ALA A 7 -45.24 28.00 -29.27
N LYS A 8 -44.53 27.34 -30.22
CA LYS A 8 -43.72 27.82 -31.37
C LYS A 8 -42.51 28.70 -30.96
N ARG A 9 -41.27 28.14 -31.04
CA ARG A 9 -40.20 28.35 -32.07
C ARG A 9 -39.28 29.53 -31.70
N THR A 10 -37.97 29.62 -31.93
CA THR A 10 -36.90 28.95 -32.73
C THR A 10 -35.57 29.66 -32.38
N ALA A 11 -34.42 28.99 -32.18
CA ALA A 11 -33.32 28.68 -33.15
C ALA A 11 -32.13 29.67 -33.18
N GLY A 12 -30.92 29.10 -33.36
CA GLY A 12 -29.65 29.71 -33.82
C GLY A 12 -28.84 30.43 -32.73
N THR A 13 -27.52 30.31 -32.56
CA THR A 13 -26.35 29.99 -33.43
C THR A 13 -25.15 29.77 -32.48
N ALA A 14 -24.39 28.67 -32.53
CA ALA A 14 -23.17 28.40 -33.33
C ALA A 14 -21.92 29.28 -33.04
N PHE A 15 -20.87 28.60 -32.55
CA PHE A 15 -19.41 28.75 -32.78
C PHE A 15 -18.72 30.12 -32.74
N ALA A 16 -17.71 30.23 -31.87
CA ALA A 16 -16.38 30.73 -32.22
C ALA A 16 -15.32 30.31 -31.18
N SER A 17 -14.31 29.55 -31.63
CA SER A 17 -13.04 29.33 -30.92
C SER A 17 -12.18 30.59 -30.96
N PRO A 18 -11.31 30.83 -29.96
CA PRO A 18 -10.13 31.65 -30.16
C PRO A 18 -8.92 30.78 -30.49
N SER A 19 -8.33 31.14 -31.62
CA SER A 19 -7.11 30.66 -32.23
C SER A 19 -5.87 30.88 -31.36
N LYS A 20 -4.87 30.04 -31.62
CA LYS A 20 -3.43 30.20 -31.35
C LYS A 20 -2.96 31.66 -31.31
N LEU A 21 -2.13 31.98 -30.31
CA LEU A 21 -1.07 32.97 -30.47
C LEU A 21 0.27 32.29 -30.15
N GLU A 22 1.03 32.03 -31.20
CA GLU A 22 2.46 31.75 -31.15
C GLU A 22 3.20 33.08 -30.99
N THR A 23 4.19 33.16 -30.11
CA THR A 23 5.32 34.09 -30.27
C THR A 23 6.57 33.54 -29.59
N ALA A 24 7.46 33.07 -30.45
CA ALA A 24 8.93 33.12 -30.44
C ALA A 24 9.71 33.24 -29.10
N ALA A 25 10.44 32.17 -28.81
CA ALA A 25 11.87 32.11 -28.53
C ALA A 25 12.58 33.33 -27.89
N THR A 26 13.20 33.09 -26.73
CA THR A 26 14.57 33.56 -26.52
C THR A 26 15.35 32.64 -25.58
N SER A 27 16.44 32.13 -26.15
CA SER A 27 17.55 31.43 -25.51
C SER A 27 18.06 32.15 -24.26
N LYS A 28 18.29 31.40 -23.17
CA LYS A 28 19.48 31.59 -22.31
C LYS A 28 19.73 30.34 -21.45
N ARG A 29 20.67 29.57 -21.99
CA ARG A 29 21.47 28.52 -21.37
C ARG A 29 22.21 29.12 -20.16
N ALA A 30 21.95 28.63 -18.95
CA ALA A 30 22.83 28.82 -17.80
C ALA A 30 23.35 27.44 -17.38
N ARG A 31 24.55 27.15 -17.85
CA ARG A 31 25.37 25.99 -17.54
C ARG A 31 26.40 26.47 -16.52
N THR A 32 26.32 26.00 -15.29
CA THR A 32 27.34 26.14 -14.25
C THR A 32 27.67 24.69 -13.85
N TYR A 33 28.70 24.06 -14.42
CA TYR A 33 30.13 24.23 -14.10
C TYR A 33 30.41 23.97 -12.61
N TYR A 34 30.57 22.67 -12.30
CA TYR A 34 31.47 22.20 -11.26
C TYR A 34 32.29 21.08 -11.90
N ASP A 35 33.41 21.49 -12.51
CA ASP A 35 34.65 20.72 -12.52
C ASP A 35 35.25 20.83 -11.12
N TYR A 36 35.60 19.70 -10.49
CA TYR A 36 36.88 19.46 -9.78
C TYR A 36 36.83 18.13 -9.00
N TYR A 37 38.00 17.51 -8.84
CA TYR A 37 38.34 16.13 -8.44
C TYR A 37 38.47 15.25 -9.68
N ASP A 38 39.48 15.47 -10.51
CA ASP A 38 40.93 15.34 -10.25
C ASP A 38 41.30 13.91 -9.88
N GLU A 39 42.03 13.33 -10.82
CA GLU A 39 42.41 11.94 -10.93
C GLU A 39 43.70 11.76 -10.13
N GLU A 40 43.70 10.86 -9.16
CA GLU A 40 44.94 10.21 -8.78
C GLU A 40 44.80 8.71 -9.06
N ASP A 41 45.48 8.33 -10.13
CA ASP A 41 46.11 7.04 -10.37
C ASP A 41 46.43 6.32 -9.05
N VAL A 42 45.67 5.29 -8.73
CA VAL A 42 46.19 4.20 -7.89
C VAL A 42 46.60 3.10 -8.85
N GLU A 43 47.91 3.09 -9.08
CA GLU A 43 48.63 2.09 -9.83
C GLU A 43 48.18 0.66 -9.50
N SER A 44 48.16 -0.11 -10.57
CA SER A 44 48.08 -1.57 -10.54
C SER A 44 49.16 -2.15 -9.64
N SER A 45 48.79 -3.06 -8.74
CA SER A 45 49.71 -3.99 -8.11
C SER A 45 49.05 -5.36 -7.91
N PRO A 46 49.87 -6.43 -7.90
CA PRO A 46 49.67 -7.54 -8.82
C PRO A 46 48.91 -8.72 -8.20
N GLU A 47 48.37 -9.53 -9.10
CA GLU A 47 48.16 -10.98 -9.02
C GLU A 47 48.40 -11.61 -7.64
N GLU A 48 47.33 -11.76 -6.85
CA GLU A 48 47.28 -12.81 -5.84
C GLU A 48 47.16 -14.15 -6.56
N GLU A 49 48.33 -14.75 -6.76
CA GLU A 49 48.56 -16.16 -7.03
C GLU A 49 47.91 -16.98 -5.91
N TRP A 50 46.68 -17.43 -6.14
CA TRP A 50 46.03 -18.45 -5.31
C TRP A 50 46.78 -19.75 -5.52
N SER A 51 47.71 -20.05 -4.62
CA SER A 51 48.43 -21.32 -4.57
C SER A 51 47.45 -22.47 -4.40
N ASP A 52 47.46 -23.37 -5.38
CA ASP A 52 46.60 -24.54 -5.55
C ASP A 52 47.15 -25.78 -4.79
N ASP A 53 47.70 -25.56 -3.59
CA ASP A 53 48.28 -26.62 -2.78
C ASP A 53 47.79 -26.48 -1.33
N ASP A 54 46.72 -27.21 -1.00
CA ASP A 54 46.67 -27.97 0.24
C ASP A 54 45.53 -29.01 0.20
N LEU A 55 45.94 -30.20 -0.21
CA LEU A 55 45.74 -31.47 0.49
C LEU A 55 44.29 -31.94 0.70
N ASP A 56 44.00 -33.06 0.02
CA ASP A 56 43.12 -34.15 0.44
C ASP A 56 42.98 -34.26 1.97
N SER A 57 41.98 -33.57 2.51
CA SER A 57 41.44 -33.90 3.82
C SER A 57 40.14 -34.65 3.55
N ASP A 58 40.29 -35.97 3.42
CA ASP A 58 39.24 -36.99 3.61
C ASP A 58 38.65 -36.90 5.03
N SER A 59 38.12 -35.73 5.40
CA SER A 59 37.25 -35.55 6.54
C SER A 59 35.88 -36.07 6.14
N ARG A 60 35.82 -37.41 6.14
CA ARG A 60 34.64 -38.25 6.28
C ARG A 60 33.98 -37.91 7.62
N MET A 61 33.37 -36.72 7.68
CA MET A 61 32.35 -36.40 8.67
C MET A 61 31.19 -37.31 8.30
N SER A 62 31.04 -38.39 9.06
CA SER A 62 29.75 -39.04 9.23
C SER A 62 28.76 -37.93 9.57
N LEU A 63 27.97 -37.52 8.58
CA LEU A 63 26.67 -36.96 8.87
C LEU A 63 25.94 -38.11 9.56
N ASP A 64 26.05 -38.12 10.88
CA ASP A 64 25.06 -38.74 11.73
C ASP A 64 23.74 -38.10 11.31
N ASP A 65 23.06 -38.81 10.43
CA ASP A 65 21.63 -38.76 10.28
C ASP A 65 21.02 -38.72 11.69
N ASP A 66 19.95 -37.92 11.84
CA ASP A 66 19.03 -37.97 12.98
C ASP A 66 19.27 -37.05 14.19
N GLU A 67 19.62 -35.78 13.99
CA GLU A 67 19.23 -34.76 14.98
C GLU A 67 19.01 -33.37 14.41
N TRP A 68 18.36 -33.29 13.24
CA TRP A 68 17.53 -32.12 12.97
C TRP A 68 16.49 -32.08 14.08
N LEU A 69 16.71 -31.16 15.03
CA LEU A 69 15.74 -30.64 15.98
C LEU A 69 14.36 -30.97 15.45
N ALA A 70 13.69 -31.91 16.11
CA ALA A 70 12.28 -32.14 15.89
C ALA A 70 11.63 -30.77 16.07
N LEU A 71 11.44 -30.05 14.95
CA LEU A 71 10.52 -28.95 14.79
C LEU A 71 9.28 -29.54 15.42
N GLN A 72 9.02 -29.10 16.65
CA GLN A 72 7.90 -29.58 17.44
C GLN A 72 6.75 -29.57 16.45
N LYS A 73 6.23 -30.78 16.14
CA LYS A 73 5.17 -30.99 15.15
C LYS A 73 4.28 -29.76 15.25
N PRO A 74 4.13 -28.97 14.16
CA PRO A 74 3.44 -27.68 14.24
C PRO A 74 2.22 -27.94 15.07
N VAL A 75 2.17 -27.33 16.27
CA VAL A 75 1.19 -27.66 17.29
C VAL A 75 -0.11 -27.68 16.53
N SER A 76 -0.67 -28.88 16.36
CA SER A 76 -1.89 -29.03 15.58
C SER A 76 -2.86 -28.15 16.36
N LEU A 77 -3.13 -26.96 15.81
CA LEU A 77 -4.10 -26.01 16.30
C LEU A 77 -5.44 -26.69 16.03
N LYS A 78 -5.68 -27.77 16.79
CA LYS A 78 -6.94 -28.46 16.85
C LYS A 78 -7.91 -27.39 17.28
N TYR A 79 -8.78 -27.04 16.35
CA TYR A 79 -9.95 -26.24 16.57
C TYR A 79 -10.58 -26.67 17.90
N ARG A 80 -10.55 -25.77 18.90
CA ARG A 80 -11.25 -26.00 20.16
C ARG A 80 -12.68 -25.52 19.96
N GLU A 81 -13.61 -26.47 19.82
CA GLU A 81 -15.04 -26.19 19.75
C GLU A 81 -15.53 -25.39 20.98
N ASP A 82 -14.85 -25.55 22.11
CA ASP A 82 -15.10 -24.86 23.39
C ASP A 82 -14.38 -23.51 23.54
N ALA A 83 -13.65 -23.03 22.52
CA ALA A 83 -13.18 -21.65 22.52
C ALA A 83 -14.41 -20.73 22.29
N PRO A 84 -14.66 -19.73 23.16
CA PRO A 84 -15.77 -18.80 22.96
C PRO A 84 -15.64 -18.14 21.59
N ILE A 85 -16.74 -18.04 20.83
CA ILE A 85 -16.75 -17.34 19.53
C ILE A 85 -16.30 -15.90 19.78
N THR A 86 -15.07 -15.58 19.37
CA THR A 86 -14.38 -14.31 19.63
C THR A 86 -14.65 -13.23 18.58
N GLU A 87 -15.49 -13.52 17.59
CA GLU A 87 -15.73 -12.63 16.46
C GLU A 87 -16.80 -11.60 16.80
N VAL A 88 -16.37 -10.42 17.25
CA VAL A 88 -17.03 -9.23 16.72
C VAL A 88 -16.21 -8.85 15.50
N ASP A 89 -16.64 -9.28 14.32
CA ASP A 89 -16.19 -8.64 13.08
C ASP A 89 -16.65 -7.18 13.15
N VAL A 90 -15.76 -6.32 13.65
CA VAL A 90 -16.03 -4.90 13.74
C VAL A 90 -15.80 -4.32 12.35
N SER A 91 -16.82 -4.47 11.52
CA SER A 91 -16.86 -3.76 10.26
C SER A 91 -16.95 -2.24 10.53
N PRO A 92 -16.08 -1.43 9.90
CA PRO A 92 -16.15 0.01 9.96
C PRO A 92 -17.53 0.44 9.47
N PRO A 93 -18.13 1.43 10.16
CA PRO A 93 -19.31 2.08 9.65
C PRO A 93 -19.00 2.76 8.31
N PRO A 94 -20.00 2.96 7.44
CA PRO A 94 -19.83 3.75 6.23
C PRO A 94 -19.17 5.11 6.50
N ALA A 95 -18.26 5.54 5.63
CA ALA A 95 -17.62 6.87 5.72
C ALA A 95 -18.66 8.00 5.77
N SER A 96 -19.81 7.80 5.12
CA SER A 96 -20.94 8.74 5.07
C SER A 96 -21.71 8.88 6.39
N ILE A 97 -21.44 8.07 7.40
CA ILE A 97 -22.04 8.19 8.75
C ILE A 97 -20.99 8.34 9.85
N THR A 98 -19.72 8.07 9.55
CA THR A 98 -18.63 8.22 10.50
C THR A 98 -18.40 9.70 10.81
N GLN A 99 -18.50 10.08 12.08
CA GLN A 99 -18.32 11.47 12.54
C GLN A 99 -17.36 11.50 13.72
N CYS A 100 -16.34 12.36 13.64
CA CYS A 100 -15.42 12.58 14.75
C CYS A 100 -15.79 13.87 15.50
N ARG A 101 -15.93 13.76 16.82
CA ARG A 101 -16.23 14.90 17.72
C ARG A 101 -14.96 15.50 18.32
N CYS A 102 -13.88 15.57 17.54
CA CYS A 102 -12.61 16.09 18.02
C CYS A 102 -12.73 17.59 18.34
N SER A 103 -12.44 17.97 19.58
CA SER A 103 -12.37 19.36 20.00
C SER A 103 -10.94 19.87 19.83
N VAL A 104 -10.80 21.02 19.18
CA VAL A 104 -9.54 21.77 19.20
C VAL A 104 -9.54 22.57 20.51
N THR A 105 -9.09 21.98 21.61
CA THR A 105 -8.89 22.74 22.84
C THR A 105 -7.80 23.77 22.59
N SER A 106 -8.18 25.06 22.64
CA SER A 106 -7.39 26.25 22.32
C SER A 106 -6.08 26.43 23.11
N LEU A 107 -5.71 25.48 23.99
CA LEU A 107 -4.59 25.62 24.91
C LEU A 107 -3.22 25.43 24.24
N THR A 108 -3.14 24.77 23.08
CA THR A 108 -1.93 24.76 22.24
C THR A 108 -2.31 24.69 20.76
N ARG A 109 -1.97 25.73 19.98
CA ARG A 109 -2.09 25.72 18.50
C ARG A 109 -1.28 24.60 17.83
N THR A 110 -0.45 23.89 18.59
CA THR A 110 0.44 22.82 18.15
C THR A 110 -0.11 21.41 18.42
N ALA A 111 -1.22 21.26 19.14
CA ALA A 111 -1.82 19.95 19.38
C ALA A 111 -2.44 19.40 18.09
N ARG A 112 -1.85 18.32 17.57
CA ARG A 112 -2.36 17.55 16.43
C ARG A 112 -3.65 16.84 16.84
N ALA A 113 -4.79 17.31 16.34
CA ALA A 113 -6.08 16.68 16.56
C ALA A 113 -6.35 15.61 15.49
N CYS A 114 -7.31 14.71 15.74
CA CYS A 114 -7.76 13.68 14.79
C CYS A 114 -6.76 12.59 14.38
N VAL A 115 -5.62 12.45 15.08
CA VAL A 115 -4.70 11.32 14.86
C VAL A 115 -5.38 9.99 15.20
N ASP A 116 -6.16 9.95 16.29
CA ASP A 116 -6.83 8.76 16.81
C ASP A 116 -8.37 8.87 16.82
N CYS A 117 -8.94 9.72 15.97
CA CYS A 117 -10.40 9.85 15.89
C CYS A 117 -11.06 8.65 15.19
N ASP A 118 -12.38 8.52 15.29
CA ASP A 118 -13.13 7.45 14.63
C ASP A 118 -12.90 7.40 13.11
N CYS A 119 -12.73 8.55 12.44
CA CYS A 119 -12.39 8.56 11.02
C CYS A 119 -11.01 7.92 10.77
N SER A 120 -9.98 8.36 11.49
CA SER A 120 -8.62 7.82 11.37
C SER A 120 -8.56 6.33 11.73
N ARG A 121 -9.27 5.92 12.79
CA ARG A 121 -9.39 4.52 13.22
C ARG A 121 -9.87 3.59 12.10
N TRP A 122 -10.76 4.09 11.23
CA TRP A 122 -11.34 3.32 10.13
C TRP A 122 -10.69 3.61 8.77
N GLY A 123 -9.60 4.38 8.72
CA GLY A 123 -8.92 4.71 7.48
C GLY A 123 -9.65 5.75 6.62
N TYR A 124 -10.52 6.55 7.22
CA TYR A 124 -11.26 7.62 6.54
C TYR A 124 -10.64 8.98 6.79
N GLY A 125 -10.61 9.82 5.75
CA GLY A 125 -10.40 11.25 5.91
C GLY A 125 -11.55 11.90 6.71
N CYS A 126 -11.21 12.85 7.56
CA CYS A 126 -12.16 13.71 8.25
C CYS A 126 -12.84 14.65 7.26
N GLN A 127 -14.17 14.59 7.18
CA GLN A 127 -14.95 15.55 6.41
C GLN A 127 -15.03 16.89 7.14
N ALA A 128 -14.71 17.99 6.46
CA ALA A 128 -14.74 19.34 7.03
C ALA A 128 -16.10 19.70 7.67
N ALA A 129 -17.21 19.29 7.04
CA ALA A 129 -18.55 19.57 7.55
C ALA A 129 -18.92 18.83 8.84
N ARG A 130 -18.16 17.80 9.24
CA ARG A 130 -18.54 16.86 10.31
C ARG A 130 -17.47 16.66 11.38
N CYS A 131 -16.24 17.03 11.07
CA CYS A 131 -15.14 17.02 12.00
C CYS A 131 -15.23 18.27 12.88
N GLY A 132 -15.10 18.13 14.20
CA GLY A 132 -15.03 19.29 15.10
C GLY A 132 -13.84 20.23 14.82
N CYS A 133 -12.81 19.73 14.12
CA CYS A 133 -11.69 20.54 13.61
C CYS A 133 -11.98 21.23 12.27
N GLN A 134 -13.15 20.99 11.68
CA GLN A 134 -13.61 21.51 10.39
C GLN A 134 -12.67 21.25 9.20
N GLY A 135 -11.81 20.22 9.29
CA GLY A 135 -10.75 19.98 8.31
C GLY A 135 -9.69 21.09 8.27
N GLY A 136 -9.67 21.97 9.28
CA GLY A 136 -8.71 23.05 9.39
C GLY A 136 -7.30 22.56 9.76
N PRO A 137 -6.33 23.50 9.89
CA PRO A 137 -4.93 23.18 10.18
C PRO A 137 -4.66 22.24 11.38
N PRO A 138 -5.47 22.25 12.46
CA PRO A 138 -5.28 21.31 13.58
C PRO A 138 -5.65 19.86 13.27
N CYS A 139 -6.37 19.59 12.16
CA CYS A 139 -6.82 18.25 11.79
C CYS A 139 -5.69 17.44 11.15
N ASP A 140 -4.96 16.69 11.96
CA ASP A 140 -3.82 15.87 11.53
C ASP A 140 -4.20 14.40 11.32
N ASN A 141 -5.40 14.16 10.78
CA ASN A 141 -5.77 12.83 10.33
C ASN A 141 -4.90 12.46 9.10
N PRO A 142 -4.09 11.38 9.14
CA PRO A 142 -3.18 11.03 8.05
C PRO A 142 -3.92 10.73 6.73
N PHE A 143 -5.16 10.26 6.81
CA PHE A 143 -5.97 9.93 5.63
C PHE A 143 -6.56 11.17 4.93
N ASN A 144 -6.48 12.36 5.52
CA ASN A 144 -6.80 13.61 4.81
C ASN A 144 -5.75 13.94 3.74
N LYS A 145 -4.51 13.48 3.92
CA LYS A 145 -3.36 13.76 3.06
C LYS A 145 -3.11 12.64 2.05
N LEU A 146 -3.82 11.52 2.18
CA LEU A 146 -3.73 10.38 1.28
C LEU A 146 -4.76 10.51 0.15
N ASP A 147 -4.30 10.62 -1.09
CA ASP A 147 -5.19 10.51 -2.25
C ASP A 147 -5.48 9.04 -2.56
N VAL A 148 -6.52 8.51 -1.93
CA VAL A 148 -6.93 7.11 -2.07
C VAL A 148 -7.19 6.73 -3.54
N GLN A 149 -7.78 7.62 -4.34
CA GLN A 149 -8.07 7.32 -5.74
C GLN A 149 -6.81 7.32 -6.61
N ALA A 150 -5.89 8.26 -6.38
CA ALA A 150 -4.61 8.24 -7.08
C ALA A 150 -3.77 7.01 -6.71
N VAL A 151 -3.80 6.58 -5.45
CA VAL A 151 -3.00 5.47 -4.96
C VAL A 151 -3.57 4.10 -5.39
N PHE A 152 -4.88 3.88 -5.24
CA PHE A 152 -5.53 2.58 -5.43
C PHE A 152 -6.34 2.46 -6.73
N GLY A 153 -6.45 3.56 -7.49
CA GLY A 153 -7.28 3.65 -8.69
C GLY A 153 -8.73 4.03 -8.41
N ALA A 154 -9.55 4.06 -9.46
CA ALA A 154 -10.94 4.53 -9.41
C ALA A 154 -11.92 3.58 -8.69
N ALA A 155 -11.49 2.35 -8.37
CA ALA A 155 -12.35 1.38 -7.70
C ALA A 155 -12.59 1.80 -6.23
N PRO A 156 -13.83 1.74 -5.72
CA PRO A 156 -14.08 1.98 -4.31
C PRO A 156 -13.32 0.94 -3.49
N ALA A 157 -12.40 1.41 -2.67
CA ALA A 157 -11.54 0.54 -1.88
C ALA A 157 -11.63 0.95 -0.41
N ARG A 158 -12.00 -0.01 0.43
CA ARG A 158 -11.90 0.14 1.89
C ARG A 158 -10.50 -0.28 2.28
N LEU A 159 -9.79 0.56 3.03
CA LEU A 159 -8.42 0.26 3.45
C LEU A 159 -8.39 -0.93 4.42
N HIS A 160 -7.39 -1.78 4.25
CA HIS A 160 -7.16 -2.93 5.13
C HIS A 160 -6.76 -2.43 6.53
N PRO A 161 -7.31 -2.98 7.63
CA PRO A 161 -7.02 -2.51 8.98
C PRO A 161 -5.53 -2.52 9.36
N CYS A 162 -4.75 -3.44 8.78
CA CYS A 162 -3.31 -3.45 8.97
C CYS A 162 -2.62 -2.23 8.36
N PHE A 163 -3.00 -1.85 7.14
CA PHE A 163 -2.49 -0.65 6.49
C PHE A 163 -2.91 0.61 7.26
N VAL A 164 -4.17 0.65 7.71
CA VAL A 164 -4.67 1.76 8.54
C VAL A 164 -3.86 1.92 9.82
N SER A 165 -3.56 0.81 10.50
CA SER A 165 -2.76 0.82 11.73
C SER A 165 -1.32 1.23 11.47
N TRP A 166 -0.72 0.79 10.36
CA TRP A 166 0.61 1.21 9.94
C TRP A 166 0.66 2.73 9.67
N MET A 167 -0.27 3.27 8.88
CA MET A 167 -0.37 4.70 8.60
C MET A 167 -0.50 5.56 9.86
N ARG A 168 -1.18 5.07 10.90
CA ARG A 168 -1.36 5.78 12.18
C ARG A 168 -0.14 5.73 13.10
N LYS A 169 0.60 4.62 13.10
CA LYS A 169 1.73 4.39 14.03
C LYS A 169 3.03 5.06 13.59
N GLN A 170 3.14 5.43 12.32
CA GLN A 170 4.40 5.87 11.77
C GLN A 170 4.58 7.38 11.94
N GLU A 171 5.38 7.80 12.93
CA GLU A 171 5.79 9.20 13.11
C GLU A 171 6.53 9.77 11.89
N MET A 172 7.17 8.89 11.11
CA MET A 172 7.97 9.23 9.93
C MET A 172 7.24 9.05 8.60
N VAL A 173 6.11 8.35 8.56
CA VAL A 173 5.36 8.23 7.31
C VAL A 173 4.71 9.58 7.07
N ARG A 174 5.14 10.21 5.98
CA ARG A 174 4.53 11.39 5.40
C ARG A 174 3.43 10.89 4.48
N PRO A 175 2.14 10.91 4.88
CA PRO A 175 1.07 10.33 4.06
C PRO A 175 1.01 10.95 2.66
N GLU A 176 1.42 12.21 2.54
CA GLU A 176 1.53 12.92 1.26
C GLU A 176 2.59 12.35 0.30
N LEU A 177 3.52 11.53 0.80
CA LEU A 177 4.53 10.83 -0.02
C LEU A 177 4.11 9.39 -0.35
N VAL A 178 3.00 8.92 0.20
CA VAL A 178 2.47 7.59 -0.08
C VAL A 178 1.81 7.62 -1.47
N THR A 179 2.53 7.07 -2.44
CA THR A 179 2.09 6.96 -3.83
C THR A 179 1.84 5.49 -4.20
N THR A 180 1.14 5.24 -5.31
CA THR A 180 1.02 3.88 -5.87
C THR A 180 2.39 3.23 -6.00
N ARG A 181 3.38 3.96 -6.55
CA ARG A 181 4.72 3.44 -6.77
C ARG A 181 5.40 3.03 -5.46
N TYR A 182 5.37 3.90 -4.45
CA TYR A 182 5.99 3.62 -3.15
C TYR A 182 5.46 2.31 -2.55
N LEU A 183 4.13 2.14 -2.58
CA LEU A 183 3.48 0.93 -2.09
C LEU A 183 3.71 -0.27 -3.02
N PHE A 184 3.76 -0.06 -4.33
CA PHE A 184 4.01 -1.10 -5.32
C PHE A 184 5.41 -1.70 -5.16
N ASP A 185 6.44 -0.86 -5.08
CA ASP A 185 7.83 -1.31 -4.95
C ASP A 185 7.98 -2.19 -3.69
N MET A 186 7.39 -1.75 -2.57
CA MET A 186 7.36 -2.51 -1.31
C MET A 186 6.65 -3.87 -1.44
N VAL A 187 5.48 -3.90 -2.07
CA VAL A 187 4.68 -5.12 -2.19
C VAL A 187 5.28 -6.08 -3.21
N ALA A 188 5.74 -5.58 -4.35
CA ALA A 188 6.26 -6.40 -5.44
C ALA A 188 7.53 -7.14 -5.00
N GLU A 189 8.42 -6.47 -4.26
CA GLU A 189 9.64 -7.09 -3.71
C GLU A 189 9.30 -8.20 -2.70
N ASP A 190 8.41 -7.92 -1.73
CA ASP A 190 7.99 -8.92 -0.74
C ASP A 190 7.26 -10.09 -1.40
N ALA A 191 6.38 -9.79 -2.36
CA ALA A 191 5.60 -10.81 -3.06
C ALA A 191 6.50 -11.77 -3.85
N ALA A 192 7.51 -11.24 -4.55
CA ALA A 192 8.51 -12.02 -5.25
C ALA A 192 9.36 -12.87 -4.31
N ARG A 193 9.75 -12.32 -3.15
CA ARG A 193 10.49 -13.06 -2.10
C ARG A 193 9.69 -14.23 -1.54
N VAL A 194 8.42 -14.01 -1.21
CA VAL A 194 7.50 -15.05 -0.71
C VAL A 194 7.25 -16.10 -1.80
N GLU A 195 7.10 -15.70 -3.06
CA GLU A 195 6.99 -16.61 -4.20
C GLU A 195 8.25 -17.45 -4.40
N ALA A 196 9.45 -16.88 -4.27
CA ALA A 196 10.70 -17.64 -4.37
C ALA A 196 10.86 -18.66 -3.21
N ARG A 197 10.43 -18.29 -2.00
CA ARG A 197 10.57 -19.15 -0.80
C ARG A 197 9.53 -20.26 -0.76
N TYR A 198 8.27 -19.95 -1.04
CA TYR A 198 7.16 -20.88 -0.84
C TYR A 198 6.55 -21.37 -2.16
N GLY A 199 6.92 -20.80 -3.30
CA GLY A 199 6.42 -21.21 -4.61
C GLY A 199 4.93 -20.90 -4.80
N ARG A 200 4.13 -21.94 -5.12
CA ARG A 200 2.71 -21.84 -5.51
C ARG A 200 1.75 -21.47 -4.37
N TRP A 201 2.22 -20.84 -3.31
CA TRP A 201 1.40 -20.45 -2.16
C TRP A 201 0.59 -19.19 -2.39
N LYS A 202 0.81 -18.48 -3.50
CA LYS A 202 0.04 -17.29 -3.86
C LYS A 202 -1.35 -17.65 -4.36
N GLY A 203 -2.37 -16.89 -3.98
CA GLY A 203 -3.74 -17.04 -4.44
C GLY A 203 -3.87 -16.83 -5.95
N GLN A 204 -4.95 -17.35 -6.53
CA GLN A 204 -5.22 -17.19 -7.97
C GLN A 204 -5.23 -15.71 -8.41
N PRO A 205 -5.82 -14.75 -7.66
CA PRO A 205 -5.82 -13.35 -8.06
C PRO A 205 -4.42 -12.77 -8.29
N TYR A 206 -3.46 -13.07 -7.41
CA TYR A 206 -2.07 -12.63 -7.58
C TYR A 206 -1.42 -13.26 -8.81
N ARG A 207 -1.65 -14.55 -9.06
CA ARG A 207 -1.07 -15.22 -10.24
C ARG A 207 -1.62 -14.66 -11.55
N ASP A 208 -2.91 -14.38 -11.60
CA ASP A 208 -3.56 -13.76 -12.77
C ASP A 208 -3.05 -12.33 -13.00
N TRP A 209 -2.82 -11.59 -11.91
CA TRP A 209 -2.16 -10.30 -11.95
C TRP A 209 -0.72 -10.44 -12.48
N ARG A 210 0.09 -11.35 -11.91
CA ARG A 210 1.50 -11.56 -12.26
C ARG A 210 1.65 -11.95 -13.74
N ALA A 211 0.80 -12.84 -14.22
CA ALA A 211 0.79 -13.25 -15.63
C ALA A 211 0.48 -12.09 -16.59
N ARG A 212 -0.33 -11.10 -16.18
CA ARG A 212 -0.55 -9.87 -16.96
C ARG A 212 0.63 -8.91 -16.86
N TRP A 213 1.20 -8.77 -15.68
CA TRP A 213 2.39 -7.94 -15.44
C TRP A 213 3.58 -8.40 -16.30
N ASP A 214 3.89 -9.69 -16.31
CA ASP A 214 5.02 -10.25 -17.05
C ASP A 214 4.86 -10.16 -18.58
N ARG A 215 3.64 -9.95 -19.07
CA ARG A 215 3.36 -9.72 -20.50
C ARG A 215 3.51 -8.26 -20.93
N LEU A 216 3.63 -7.33 -19.98
CA LEU A 216 3.86 -5.93 -20.31
C LEU A 216 5.27 -5.74 -20.89
N PRO A 217 5.44 -4.89 -21.91
CA PRO A 217 6.76 -4.43 -22.33
C PRO A 217 7.51 -3.77 -21.16
N ALA A 218 8.82 -3.94 -21.08
CA ALA A 218 9.65 -3.32 -20.03
C ALA A 218 9.42 -1.80 -19.92
N ALA A 219 9.25 -1.11 -21.06
CA ALA A 219 8.95 0.32 -21.09
C ALA A 219 7.62 0.69 -20.39
N GLU A 220 6.62 -0.19 -20.39
CA GLU A 220 5.35 0.02 -19.68
C GLU A 220 5.45 -0.36 -18.21
N GLN A 221 6.29 -1.35 -17.86
CA GLN A 221 6.58 -1.68 -16.46
C GLN A 221 7.34 -0.53 -15.76
N GLU A 222 8.25 0.12 -16.49
CA GLU A 222 9.07 1.22 -16.01
C GLU A 222 8.36 2.59 -16.04
N GLN A 223 7.14 2.69 -16.60
CA GLN A 223 6.45 3.98 -16.74
C GLN A 223 6.31 4.68 -15.37
N ARG A 224 7.18 5.68 -15.17
CA ARG A 224 7.32 6.43 -13.92
C ARG A 224 6.26 7.52 -13.79
N GLY A 225 4.97 7.18 -13.74
CA GLY A 225 3.92 8.10 -13.26
C GLY A 225 3.82 9.50 -13.90
N THR A 226 4.54 9.80 -14.98
CA THR A 226 4.49 11.07 -15.68
C THR A 226 3.36 10.97 -16.70
N GLY A 227 2.27 11.71 -16.47
CA GLY A 227 1.04 11.71 -17.27
C GLY A 227 1.18 12.22 -18.71
N GLY A 228 2.06 11.62 -19.51
CA GLY A 228 2.16 11.77 -20.95
C GLY A 228 1.49 10.58 -21.64
N GLY A 229 0.40 10.85 -22.35
CA GLY A 229 -0.49 9.85 -22.93
C GLY A 229 0.20 8.81 -23.81
N GLY A 230 0.01 7.54 -23.47
CA GLY A 230 0.43 6.39 -24.28
C GLY A 230 0.93 5.25 -23.40
N GLY A 231 0.02 4.45 -22.83
CA GLY A 231 0.37 3.21 -22.12
C GLY A 231 -0.01 3.11 -20.64
N GLY A 232 -1.20 3.58 -20.22
CA GLY A 232 -1.65 3.51 -18.82
C GLY A 232 -1.85 2.10 -18.23
N GLY A 233 -1.49 1.03 -18.96
CA GLY A 233 -1.61 -0.36 -18.52
C GLY A 233 -0.70 -0.70 -17.33
N GLY A 234 0.54 -0.19 -17.34
CA GLY A 234 1.49 -0.40 -16.25
C GLY A 234 1.00 0.17 -14.92
N LEU A 235 0.61 1.45 -14.91
CA LEU A 235 0.06 2.10 -13.71
C LEU A 235 -1.21 1.39 -13.20
N ALA A 236 -2.12 1.00 -14.10
CA ALA A 236 -3.34 0.29 -13.72
C ALA A 236 -3.04 -1.04 -13.03
N LEU A 237 -2.05 -1.79 -13.52
CA LEU A 237 -1.61 -3.03 -12.88
C LEU A 237 -0.87 -2.78 -11.56
N GLN A 238 -0.10 -1.71 -11.43
CA GLN A 238 0.50 -1.33 -10.14
C GLN A 238 -0.60 -1.01 -9.10
N GLN A 239 -1.58 -0.18 -9.48
CA GLN A 239 -2.73 0.14 -8.63
C GLN A 239 -3.55 -1.11 -8.27
N GLU A 240 -3.65 -2.09 -9.18
CA GLU A 240 -4.31 -3.35 -8.91
C GLU A 240 -3.59 -4.18 -7.84
N LEU A 241 -2.26 -4.34 -7.92
CA LEU A 241 -1.49 -5.05 -6.89
C LEU A 241 -1.58 -4.35 -5.54
N VAL A 242 -1.40 -3.02 -5.54
CA VAL A 242 -1.48 -2.19 -4.33
C VAL A 242 -2.88 -2.26 -3.69
N ARG A 243 -3.94 -2.30 -4.51
CA ARG A 243 -5.31 -2.51 -4.04
C ARG A 243 -5.51 -3.90 -3.46
N MET A 244 -4.99 -4.95 -4.09
CA MET A 244 -5.01 -6.30 -3.54
C MET A 244 -4.30 -6.35 -2.18
N ALA A 245 -3.14 -5.71 -2.05
CA ALA A 245 -2.34 -5.71 -0.84
C ALA A 245 -2.97 -4.93 0.33
N PHE A 246 -3.56 -3.76 0.09
CA PHE A 246 -3.89 -2.82 1.18
C PHE A 246 -5.36 -2.48 1.30
N THR A 247 -6.24 -3.19 0.60
CA THR A 247 -7.68 -2.92 0.63
C THR A 247 -8.47 -4.20 0.83
N THR A 248 -9.69 -4.08 1.36
CA THR A 248 -10.62 -5.18 1.55
C THR A 248 -11.77 -5.04 0.55
N THR A 249 -12.01 -6.06 -0.26
CA THR A 249 -13.19 -6.16 -1.11
C THR A 249 -14.26 -7.00 -0.42
N GLY A 250 -14.90 -6.46 0.62
CA GLY A 250 -15.96 -7.15 1.36
C GLY A 250 -15.53 -7.73 2.70
N SER A 251 -16.19 -8.82 3.12
CA SER A 251 -15.95 -9.60 4.35
C SER A 251 -14.87 -10.67 4.19
N ASP A 252 -14.29 -10.78 3.00
CA ASP A 252 -13.45 -11.92 2.64
C ASP A 252 -12.04 -11.74 3.21
N ARG A 253 -11.58 -12.78 3.91
CA ARG A 253 -10.28 -12.94 4.57
C ARG A 253 -9.13 -13.14 3.56
N GLY A 254 -9.21 -12.46 2.41
CA GLY A 254 -8.41 -12.72 1.23
C GLY A 254 -6.96 -12.26 1.32
N THR A 255 -6.33 -12.11 0.15
CA THR A 255 -4.92 -11.73 0.04
C THR A 255 -4.68 -10.29 0.51
N PHE A 256 -3.71 -10.05 1.39
CA PHE A 256 -3.32 -8.71 1.85
C PHE A 256 -1.83 -8.63 2.24
N PHE A 257 -1.33 -7.42 2.45
CA PHE A 257 0.00 -7.14 2.98
C PHE A 257 -0.08 -6.69 4.44
N SER A 258 0.51 -7.50 5.32
CA SER A 258 0.62 -7.29 6.75
C SER A 258 1.89 -6.54 7.10
N PHE A 259 1.74 -5.39 7.75
CA PHE A 259 2.83 -4.70 8.45
C PHE A 259 3.06 -5.21 9.87
N CYS A 260 2.20 -6.11 10.36
CA CYS A 260 2.28 -6.61 11.73
C CYS A 260 2.96 -7.99 11.82
N CYS A 261 3.20 -8.66 10.70
CA CYS A 261 3.82 -9.99 10.63
C CYS A 261 5.27 -9.85 10.16
N PRO A 262 6.26 -9.81 11.07
CA PRO A 262 7.66 -9.73 10.66
C PRO A 262 8.06 -10.98 9.88
N GLY A 263 8.74 -10.79 8.75
CA GLY A 263 9.34 -11.88 7.96
C GLY A 263 8.59 -12.17 6.66
N ASP A 264 7.27 -12.35 6.71
CA ASP A 264 6.42 -12.64 5.54
C ASP A 264 5.21 -11.68 5.56
N ASN A 265 5.35 -10.52 4.91
CA ASN A 265 4.32 -9.48 4.98
C ASN A 265 3.12 -9.86 4.09
N TRP A 266 3.33 -10.48 2.94
CA TRP A 266 2.23 -10.97 2.12
C TRP A 266 1.51 -12.16 2.77
N GLN A 267 0.22 -11.97 3.02
CA GLN A 267 -0.71 -12.95 3.59
C GLN A 267 -1.71 -13.36 2.50
N ASP A 268 -1.87 -14.66 2.30
CA ASP A 268 -2.76 -15.22 1.27
C ASP A 268 -3.74 -16.26 1.86
N SER A 269 -3.81 -16.33 3.19
CA SER A 269 -4.66 -17.26 3.90
C SER A 269 -5.67 -16.52 4.77
N ASP A 270 -6.83 -17.15 4.89
CA ASP A 270 -7.87 -16.78 5.84
C ASP A 270 -7.43 -16.95 7.29
N ASP A 271 -6.21 -17.46 7.51
CA ASP A 271 -5.68 -17.76 8.83
C ASP A 271 -5.18 -16.50 9.55
N THR A 272 -4.75 -15.45 8.85
CA THR A 272 -4.22 -14.22 9.50
C THR A 272 -5.24 -13.09 9.46
N TRP A 273 -5.56 -12.51 10.63
CA TRP A 273 -6.47 -11.37 10.76
C TRP A 273 -5.84 -10.21 11.54
N HIS A 274 -6.14 -8.98 11.11
CA HIS A 274 -5.74 -7.77 11.85
C HIS A 274 -6.77 -7.36 12.90
N CYS A 275 -6.45 -7.50 14.18
CA CYS A 275 -7.35 -7.07 15.24
C CYS A 275 -7.46 -5.55 15.31
N ALA A 276 -8.66 -5.01 15.07
CA ALA A 276 -8.95 -3.57 15.17
C ALA A 276 -8.89 -3.01 16.61
N ILE A 277 -8.76 -3.86 17.63
CA ILE A 277 -8.64 -3.47 19.05
C ILE A 277 -7.18 -3.29 19.45
N CYS A 278 -6.35 -4.34 19.35
CA CYS A 278 -4.94 -4.27 19.72
C CYS A 278 -4.02 -3.80 18.57
N GLY A 279 -4.52 -3.79 17.33
CA GLY A 279 -3.77 -3.31 16.17
C GLY A 279 -2.62 -4.24 15.75
N VAL A 280 -2.81 -5.56 15.88
CA VAL A 280 -1.83 -6.60 15.56
C VAL A 280 -2.48 -7.64 14.62
N CYS A 281 -1.72 -8.14 13.64
CA CYS A 281 -2.10 -9.29 12.82
C CYS A 281 -1.72 -10.58 13.52
N MET A 282 -2.66 -11.51 13.66
CA MET A 282 -2.48 -12.79 14.35
C MET A 282 -3.28 -13.87 13.63
N ASP A 283 -2.99 -15.14 13.92
CA ASP A 283 -3.87 -16.23 13.52
C ASP A 283 -5.27 -15.98 14.12
N TRP A 284 -6.36 -16.13 13.35
CA TRP A 284 -7.73 -15.90 13.85
C TRP A 284 -8.10 -16.83 15.01
N ARG A 285 -7.40 -17.97 15.14
CA ARG A 285 -7.54 -18.91 16.27
C ARG A 285 -6.79 -18.44 17.52
N ALA A 286 -5.85 -17.49 17.39
CA ALA A 286 -5.03 -17.02 18.51
C ALA A 286 -5.76 -15.97 19.35
N TRP A 287 -5.89 -16.26 20.64
CA TRP A 287 -6.51 -15.34 21.59
C TRP A 287 -5.54 -14.25 22.04
N HIS A 288 -5.89 -12.97 21.84
CA HIS A 288 -4.97 -11.86 22.16
C HIS A 288 -5.64 -10.63 22.81
N CYS A 289 -6.96 -10.49 22.76
CA CYS A 289 -7.68 -9.34 23.32
C CYS A 289 -8.54 -9.82 24.49
N GLY A 290 -7.89 -10.03 25.64
CA GLY A 290 -8.51 -10.62 26.82
C GLY A 290 -9.47 -9.73 27.59
N LYS A 291 -10.44 -9.09 26.93
CA LYS A 291 -11.48 -8.33 27.63
C LYS A 291 -12.88 -8.85 27.31
N PHE A 292 -13.42 -9.56 28.30
CA PHE A 292 -14.81 -9.43 28.69
C PHE A 292 -15.20 -7.94 28.64
N LEU A 293 -16.18 -7.59 27.81
CA LEU A 293 -17.08 -6.48 28.12
C LEU A 293 -18.06 -6.96 29.18
#